data_AF-A0A7X7LGW6-F1
#
_entry.id   AF-A0A7X7LGW6-F1
#
_cell.length_a   1.000
_cell.length_b   1.000
_cell.length_c   1.000
_cell.angle_alpha   90.00
_cell.angle_beta   90.00
_cell.angle_gamma   90.00
#
_symmetry.space_group_name_H-M   'P 1'
#
loop_
_entity.id
_entity.type
_entity.pdbx_description
1 polymer ?
#
loop_
_entity_poly.entity_id
_entity_poly.type
_entity_poly.pdbx_seq_one_letter_code
_entity_poly.pdbx_strand_id
1 'polypeptide(L)' 'MNEQEIFSKKQRGDLPLVAKLTGLSLDYVTKIMKRPRAKHRAAVMEALEKVIKAREVLLTQGNKQEA' A
#
# COMPACT_ATOMS: atom_id res chain seq x y z
N MET A 1 5.99 4.64 8.82
CA MET A 1 6.24 5.35 7.55
C MET A 1 5.26 6.50 7.49
N ASN A 2 5.70 7.71 7.15
CA ASN A 2 4.79 8.85 7.06
C ASN A 2 3.97 8.81 5.75
N GLU A 3 2.93 9.63 5.67
CA GLU A 3 2.02 9.61 4.52
C GLU A 3 2.72 9.98 3.20
N GLN A 4 3.64 10.95 3.21
CA GLN A 4 4.41 11.33 2.01
C GLN A 4 5.28 10.17 1.52
N GLU A 5 5.96 9.47 2.42
CA GLU A 5 6.75 8.28 2.10
C GLU A 5 5.88 7.18 1.49
N ILE A 6 4.68 6.93 2.05
CA ILE A 6 3.73 5.95 1.51
C ILE A 6 3.36 6.30 0.07
N PHE A 7 3.05 7.56 -0.23
CA PHE A 7 2.71 7.98 -1.59
C PHE A 7 3.87 7.85 -2.57
N SER A 8 5.08 8.22 -2.15
CA SER A 8 6.29 8.14 -2.98
C SER A 8 6.70 6.70 -3.27
N LYS A 9 6.51 5.78 -2.32
CA LYS A 9 6.87 4.36 -2.44
C LYS A 9 5.77 3.49 -3.06
N LYS A 10 4.53 3.99 -3.13
CA LYS A 10 3.40 3.25 -3.70
C LYS A 10 3.63 2.90 -5.17
N GLN A 11 3.37 1.65 -5.53
CA GLN A 11 3.40 1.17 -6.91
C GLN A 11 1.98 0.84 -7.41
N ARG A 12 1.83 0.69 -8.73
CA ARG A 12 0.53 0.38 -9.36
C ARG A 12 -0.06 -0.95 -8.88
N GLY A 13 0.80 -1.95 -8.62
CA GLY A 13 0.41 -3.28 -8.17
C GLY A 13 -0.10 -3.35 -6.72
N ASP A 14 0.10 -2.29 -5.92
CA ASP A 14 -0.24 -2.33 -4.49
C ASP A 14 -1.75 -2.17 -4.25
N LEU A 15 -2.43 -1.36 -5.07
CA LEU A 15 -3.83 -1.02 -4.85
C LEU A 15 -4.79 -2.23 -4.95
N PRO A 16 -4.62 -3.18 -5.90
CA PRO A 16 -5.38 -4.42 -5.89
C PRO A 16 -5.18 -5.26 -4.62
N LEU A 17 -3.97 -5.30 -4.06
CA LEU A 17 -3.70 -6.01 -2.80
C LEU A 17 -4.37 -5.31 -1.62
N VAL A 18 -4.29 -3.98 -1.57
CA VAL A 18 -4.97 -3.16 -0.55
C VAL A 18 -6.48 -3.37 -0.60
N ALA A 19 -7.07 -3.41 -1.80
CA ALA A 19 -8.49 -3.72 -1.99
C ALA A 19 -8.85 -5.09 -1.39
N LYS A 20 -8.05 -6.12 -1.67
CA LYS A 20 -8.25 -7.46 -1.10
C LYS A 20 -8.12 -7.47 0.43
N LEU A 21 -7.12 -6.78 0.99
CA LEU A 21 -6.88 -6.74 2.44
C LEU A 21 -7.96 -5.96 3.22
N THR A 22 -8.53 -4.93 2.59
CA THR A 22 -9.54 -4.07 3.22
C THR A 22 -10.97 -4.52 2.94
N GLY A 23 -11.18 -5.50 2.05
CA GLY A 23 -12.50 -5.94 1.61
C GLY A 23 -13.25 -4.88 0.78
N LEU A 24 -12.53 -3.90 0.22
CA LEU A 24 -13.09 -2.80 -0.57
C LEU A 24 -12.88 -3.05 -2.06
N SER A 25 -13.68 -2.40 -2.91
CA SER A 25 -13.44 -2.43 -4.36
C SER A 25 -12.21 -1.59 -4.73
N LEU A 26 -11.49 -1.99 -5.79
CA LEU A 26 -10.32 -1.27 -6.29
C LEU A 26 -10.65 0.18 -6.69
N ASP A 27 -11.80 0.42 -7.31
CA ASP A 27 -12.26 1.77 -7.64
C ASP A 27 -12.45 2.62 -6.38
N TYR A 28 -13.05 2.06 -5.34
CA TYR A 28 -13.26 2.78 -4.09
C TYR A 28 -11.95 3.08 -3.37
N VAL A 29 -11.01 2.12 -3.32
CA VAL A 29 -9.64 2.34 -2.82
C VAL A 29 -8.95 3.47 -3.58
N THR A 30 -9.03 3.46 -4.92
CA THR A 30 -8.43 4.51 -5.78
C THR A 30 -9.04 5.88 -5.50
N LYS A 31 -10.35 5.96 -5.25
CA LYS A 31 -11.03 7.20 -4.84
C LYS A 31 -10.60 7.67 -3.45
N ILE A 32 -10.42 6.76 -2.50
CA ILE A 32 -9.96 7.08 -1.14
C ILE A 32 -8.59 7.74 -1.16
N MET A 33 -7.66 7.26 -1.99
CA MET A 33 -6.31 7.85 -2.11
C MET A 33 -6.33 9.35 -2.47
N LYS A 34 -7.40 9.83 -3.10
CA LYS A 34 -7.57 11.24 -3.50
C LYS A 34 -8.40 12.06 -2.50
N ARG A 35 -8.94 11.44 -1.44
CA ARG A 35 -9.92 12.04 -0.52
C ARG A 35 -9.44 11.95 0.92
N PRO A 36 -8.76 12.99 1.45
CA PRO A 36 -8.18 12.99 2.80
C PRO A 36 -9.17 12.73 3.94
N ARG A 37 -10.47 12.98 3.71
CA ARG A 37 -11.55 12.82 4.69
C ARG A 37 -12.42 11.58 4.46
N ALA A 38 -12.01 10.65 3.58
CA ALA A 38 -12.80 9.44 3.33
C ALA A 38 -12.83 8.52 4.56
N LYS A 39 -14.00 7.95 4.86
CA LYS A 39 -14.24 7.09 6.05
C LYS A 39 -13.19 5.99 6.23
N HIS A 40 -12.82 5.31 5.15
CA HIS A 40 -11.90 4.17 5.20
C HIS A 40 -10.44 4.55 4.91
N ARG A 41 -10.08 5.85 4.89
CA ARG A 41 -8.73 6.28 4.54
C ARG A 41 -7.67 5.72 5.48
N ALA A 42 -7.90 5.75 6.79
CA ALA A 42 -6.94 5.20 7.75
C ALA A 42 -6.64 3.72 7.47
N ALA A 43 -7.67 2.89 7.28
CA ALA A 43 -7.53 1.48 6.97
C ALA A 43 -6.82 1.23 5.62
N VAL A 44 -7.13 2.02 4.59
CA VAL A 44 -6.48 1.94 3.27
C VAL A 44 -5.00 2.32 3.37
N MET A 45 -4.65 3.38 4.12
CA MET A 45 -3.27 3.81 4.29
C MET A 45 -2.45 2.80 5.11
N GLU A 46 -3.03 2.24 6.17
CA GLU A 46 -2.38 1.19 6.98
C GLU A 46 -2.14 -0.08 6.15
N ALA A 47 -3.13 -0.52 5.36
CA ALA A 47 -2.98 -1.65 4.47
C ALA A 47 -1.92 -1.39 3.39
N LEU A 48 -1.88 -0.18 2.83
CA LEU A 48 -0.86 0.19 1.85
C LEU A 48 0.55 0.19 2.46
N GLU A 49 0.72 0.71 3.67
CA GLU A 49 2.00 0.65 4.38
C GLU A 49 2.47 -0.80 4.58
N LYS A 50 1.56 -1.71 4.96
CA LYS A 50 1.89 -3.15 5.12
C LYS A 50 2.35 -3.77 3.80
N VAL A 51 1.67 -3.48 2.69
CA VAL A 51 2.05 -3.98 1.36
C VAL A 51 3.43 -3.47 0.95
N ILE A 52 3.70 -2.18 1.14
CA ILE A 52 5.01 -1.58 0.80
C ILE A 52 6.12 -2.23 1.63
N LYS A 53 5.94 -2.35 2.95
CA LYS A 53 6.93 -2.98 3.84
C LYS A 53 7.20 -4.43 3.45
N ALA A 54 6.15 -5.21 3.19
CA ALA A 54 6.30 -6.61 2.78
C ALA A 54 7.12 -6.72 1.48
N ARG A 55 6.84 -5.86 0.49
CA ARG A 55 7.61 -5.81 -0.75
C ARG A 55 9.07 -5.44 -0.52
N GLU A 56 9.34 -4.42 0.30
CA GLU A 56 10.71 -4.00 0.64
C GLU A 56 11.50 -5.11 1.34
N VAL A 57 10.87 -5.85 2.26
CA VAL A 57 11.47 -7.00 2.92
C VAL A 57 11.82 -8.09 1.91
N LEU A 58 10.89 -8.44 1.00
CA LEU A 58 11.11 -9.45 -0.03
C LEU A 58 12.24 -9.07 -0.99
N LEU A 59 12.30 -7.80 -1.42
CA LEU A 59 13.40 -7.30 -2.26
C LEU A 59 14.74 -7.34 -1.52
N THR A 60 14.76 -6.97 -0.23
CA THR A 60 15.98 -6.98 0.58
C THR A 60 16.47 -8.40 0.86
N GLN A 61 15.55 -9.35 1.08
CA GLN A 61 15.88 -10.76 1.32
C GLN A 61 16.28 -11.48 0.02
N GLY A 62 15.61 -11.22 -1.09
CA GLY A 62 15.97 -11.76 -2.40
C GLY A 62 17.38 -11.33 -2.83
N ASN A 63 17.72 -10.06 -2.65
CA ASN A 63 19.06 -9.55 -2.98
C ASN A 63 20.19 -10.08 -2.07
N LYS A 64 19.87 -10.62 -0.89
CA LYS A 64 20.87 -11.22 0.02
C LYS A 64 21.20 -12.68 -0.33
N GLN A 65 20.42 -13.32 -1.20
CA GLN A 65 20.67 -14.71 -1.60
C GLN A 65 21.60 -14.81 -2.83
N GLU A 66 21.89 -13.69 -3.48
CA GLU A 66 22.73 -13.61 -4.69
C GLU A 66 24.10 -12.94 -4.43
N ALA A 67 24.43 -12.60 -3.18
CA ALA A 67 25.70 -11.97 -2.77
C ALA A 67 26.49 -12.89 -1.84
#